data_AF-A0A1N6PN71-F1
#
_entry.id   AF-A0A1N6PN71-F1
#
_cell.length_a   1.000
_cell.length_b   1.000
_cell.length_c   1.000
_cell.angle_alpha   90.00
_cell.angle_beta   90.00
_cell.angle_gamma   90.00
#
_symmetry.space_group_name_H-M   'P 1'
#
loop_
_entity.id
_entity.type
_entity.pdbx_description
1 polymer ?
#
loop_
_entity_poly.entity_id
_entity_poly.type
_entity_poly.pdbx_seq_one_letter_code
_entity_poly.pdbx_strand_id
1 'polypeptide(L)'
;MTEHLHQEALSALLDGELEPALRPMAEAHLFSCADCQARLVELRVLGEDLRALRWRTRAASGPRRLPLALGAAASLLLGVLLGSTLVTPERPEMPASALLAVLSSTPPGGLCARPEFCQPQGVSQ
;
A
#
# COMPACT_ATOMS: atom_id res chain seq x y z
N MET A 1 14.23 -10.66 -34.17
CA MET A 1 13.92 -11.08 -32.78
C MET A 1 12.47 -10.69 -32.54
N THR A 2 11.60 -11.69 -32.42
CA THR A 2 10.13 -11.59 -32.57
C THR A 2 9.37 -11.38 -31.26
N GLU A 3 10.08 -11.11 -30.17
CA GLU A 3 9.46 -10.92 -28.86
C GLU A 3 9.45 -9.42 -28.52
N HIS A 4 8.24 -8.89 -28.28
CA HIS A 4 8.03 -7.50 -27.88
C HIS A 4 8.44 -7.31 -26.42
N LEU A 5 8.82 -6.08 -26.05
CA LEU A 5 8.99 -5.75 -24.64
C LEU A 5 7.67 -5.86 -23.88
N HIS A 6 7.75 -6.46 -22.70
CA HIS A 6 6.65 -6.47 -21.74
C HIS A 6 6.28 -5.04 -21.29
N GLN A 7 5.02 -4.85 -20.92
CA GLN A 7 4.47 -3.54 -20.58
C GLN A 7 5.15 -2.91 -19.36
N GLU A 8 5.52 -3.74 -18.38
CA GLU A 8 6.25 -3.34 -17.18
C GLU A 8 7.62 -2.76 -17.54
N ALA A 9 8.33 -3.36 -18.49
CA ALA A 9 9.62 -2.86 -18.96
C ALA A 9 9.49 -1.52 -19.70
N LEU A 10 8.44 -1.34 -20.49
CA LEU A 10 8.14 -0.06 -21.16
C LEU A 10 7.79 1.04 -20.15
N SER A 11 6.98 0.73 -19.13
CA SER A 11 6.67 1.68 -18.04
C SER A 11 7.93 2.04 -17.26
N ALA A 12 8.71 1.04 -16.83
CA ALA A 12 9.96 1.27 -16.11
C ALA A 12 10.94 2.11 -16.94
N LEU A 13 11.02 1.88 -18.26
CA LEU A 13 11.84 2.70 -19.14
C LEU A 13 11.36 4.15 -19.20
N LEU A 14 10.04 4.36 -19.33
CA LEU A 14 9.40 5.68 -19.38
C LEU A 14 9.59 6.47 -18.07
N ASP A 15 9.47 5.80 -16.93
CA ASP A 15 9.57 6.39 -15.59
C ASP A 15 11.03 6.58 -15.14
N GLY A 16 12.00 6.03 -15.87
CA GLY A 16 13.42 6.10 -15.53
C GLY A 16 13.91 4.97 -14.61
N GLU A 17 13.02 4.06 -14.21
CA GLU A 17 13.20 2.99 -13.23
C GLU A 17 13.70 1.66 -13.84
N LEU A 18 13.86 1.56 -15.16
CA LEU A 18 14.42 0.36 -15.79
C LEU A 18 15.88 0.18 -15.36
N GLU A 19 16.24 -1.05 -15.01
CA GLU A 19 17.62 -1.45 -14.66
C GLU A 19 18.63 -0.88 -15.68
N PRO A 20 19.69 -0.19 -15.24
CA PRO A 20 20.62 0.50 -16.13
C PRO A 20 21.29 -0.43 -17.16
N ALA A 21 21.48 -1.70 -16.80
CA ALA A 21 22.06 -2.71 -17.67
C ALA A 21 21.15 -3.09 -18.86
N LEU A 22 19.83 -2.99 -18.70
CA LEU A 22 18.83 -3.39 -19.71
C LEU A 22 18.38 -2.24 -20.63
N ARG A 23 18.57 -0.99 -20.18
CA ARG A 23 18.22 0.22 -20.94
C ARG A 23 18.76 0.26 -22.38
N PRO A 24 20.05 0.00 -22.67
CA PRO A 24 20.54 0.08 -24.05
C PRO A 24 19.90 -0.96 -24.98
N MET A 25 19.59 -2.16 -24.48
CA MET A 25 18.90 -3.19 -25.26
C MET A 25 17.44 -2.81 -25.54
N ALA A 26 16.74 -2.27 -24.53
CA ALA A 26 15.37 -1.80 -24.68
C ALA A 26 15.28 -0.65 -25.71
N GLU A 27 16.20 0.32 -25.65
CA GLU A 27 16.27 1.42 -26.62
C GLU A 27 16.59 0.93 -28.04
N ALA A 28 17.50 -0.02 -28.21
CA ALA A 28 17.79 -0.64 -29.50
C ALA A 28 16.56 -1.38 -30.08
N HIS A 29 15.77 -2.03 -29.22
CA HIS A 29 14.51 -2.65 -29.64
C HIS A 29 13.48 -1.59 -30.08
N LEU A 30 13.35 -0.48 -29.34
CA LEU A 30 12.45 0.62 -29.71
C LEU A 30 12.80 1.25 -31.05
N PHE A 31 14.09 1.28 -31.42
CA PHE A 31 14.53 1.76 -32.73
C PHE A 31 14.06 0.85 -33.88
N SER A 32 13.84 -0.44 -33.61
CA SER A 32 13.53 -1.45 -34.63
C SER A 32 12.10 -2.00 -34.57
N CYS A 33 11.30 -1.65 -33.55
CA CYS A 33 9.97 -2.20 -33.32
C CYS A 33 8.90 -1.10 -33.18
N ALA A 34 8.11 -0.91 -34.24
CA ALA A 34 7.06 0.11 -34.29
C ALA A 34 5.94 -0.11 -33.27
N ASP A 35 5.58 -1.37 -32.96
CA ASP A 35 4.52 -1.68 -32.00
C ASP A 35 4.91 -1.30 -30.57
N CYS A 36 6.16 -1.58 -30.18
CA CYS A 36 6.68 -1.16 -28.88
C CYS A 36 6.81 0.36 -28.78
N GLN A 37 7.15 1.03 -29.89
CA GLN A 37 7.17 2.49 -29.96
C GLN A 37 5.77 3.08 -29.78
N ALA A 38 4.76 2.51 -30.45
CA ALA A 38 3.36 2.94 -30.31
C ALA A 38 2.86 2.79 -28.88
N ARG A 39 3.10 1.64 -28.23
CA ARG A 39 2.75 1.42 -26.82
C ARG A 39 3.45 2.40 -25.87
N LEU A 40 4.71 2.72 -26.13
CA LEU A 40 5.44 3.71 -25.32
C LEU A 40 4.82 5.11 -25.42
N VAL A 41 4.34 5.49 -26.61
CA VAL A 41 3.61 6.75 -26.82
C VAL A 41 2.28 6.75 -26.07
N GLU A 42 1.51 5.67 -26.13
CA GLU A 42 0.26 5.53 -25.37
C GLU A 42 0.47 5.71 -23.86
N LEU A 43 1.49 5.05 -23.31
CA LEU A 43 1.85 5.19 -21.88
C LEU A 43 2.26 6.64 -21.54
N ARG A 44 3.00 7.31 -22.43
CA ARG A 44 3.40 8.72 -22.23
C ARG A 44 2.19 9.65 -22.19
N VAL A 45 1.25 9.52 -23.12
CA VAL A 45 0.02 10.32 -23.16
C VAL A 45 -0.80 10.12 -21.89
N LEU A 46 -0.99 8.86 -21.46
CA LEU A 46 -1.70 8.56 -20.21
C LEU A 46 -1.01 9.21 -18.99
N GLY A 47 0.32 9.16 -18.92
CA GLY A 47 1.09 9.81 -17.85
C GLY A 47 0.95 11.33 -17.85
N GLU A 48 0.87 11.96 -19.02
CA GLU A 48 0.59 13.40 -19.15
C GLU A 48 -0.82 13.75 -18.67
N ASP A 49 -1.83 12.99 -19.05
CA ASP A 49 -3.22 13.18 -18.62
C ASP A 49 -3.37 13.04 -17.09
N LEU A 50 -2.72 12.03 -16.49
CA LEU A 50 -2.74 11.83 -15.04
C LEU A 50 -2.05 12.99 -14.30
N ARG A 51 -0.91 13.48 -14.82
CA ARG A 51 -0.28 14.70 -14.30
C ARG A 51 -1.19 15.91 -14.46
N ALA A 52 -1.96 15.96 -15.55
CA ALA A 52 -2.98 16.98 -15.80
C ALA A 52 -4.15 16.96 -14.80
N LEU A 53 -4.44 15.82 -14.19
CA LEU A 53 -5.44 15.71 -13.13
C LEU A 53 -4.87 16.09 -11.76
N ARG A 54 -3.61 15.74 -11.49
CA ARG A 54 -2.92 16.07 -10.23
C ARG A 54 -2.78 17.58 -9.99
N TRP A 55 -2.56 18.39 -11.03
CA TRP A 55 -2.52 19.84 -10.83
C TRP A 55 -3.90 20.42 -10.50
N ARG A 56 -4.99 19.85 -11.03
CA ARG A 56 -6.37 20.28 -10.72
C ARG A 56 -6.75 20.00 -9.27
N THR A 57 -6.42 18.81 -8.77
CA THR A 57 -6.71 18.46 -7.37
C THR A 57 -5.86 19.26 -6.39
N ARG A 58 -4.61 19.61 -6.76
CA ARG A 58 -3.75 20.47 -5.94
C ARG A 58 -4.11 21.96 -6.02
N ALA A 59 -4.56 22.46 -7.17
CA ALA A 59 -5.05 23.83 -7.31
C ALA A 59 -6.39 24.05 -6.58
N ALA A 60 -7.18 22.98 -6.36
CA ALA A 60 -8.40 23.02 -5.56
C ALA A 60 -8.15 23.08 -4.04
N SER A 61 -6.91 22.90 -3.57
CA SER A 61 -6.52 23.22 -2.18
C SER A 61 -6.19 24.71 -2.05
N GLY A 62 -7.14 25.59 -2.41
CA GLY A 62 -7.14 26.95 -1.88
C GLY A 62 -7.24 26.91 -0.34
N PRO A 63 -6.95 28.01 0.38
CA PRO A 63 -7.05 28.05 1.83
C PRO A 63 -8.52 28.10 2.25
N ARG A 64 -9.27 27.01 2.02
CA ARG A 64 -10.62 26.81 2.54
C ARG A 64 -10.51 26.27 3.97
N ARG A 65 -9.78 26.99 4.83
CA ARG A 65 -9.57 26.66 6.25
C ARG A 65 -10.69 27.25 7.13
N LEU A 66 -11.97 26.92 6.93
CA LEU A 66 -12.94 27.30 7.97
C LEU A 66 -14.12 26.35 8.27
N PRO A 67 -14.70 25.53 7.36
CA PRO A 67 -15.74 24.60 7.80
C PRO A 67 -15.20 23.21 8.16
N LEU A 68 -13.94 22.86 7.82
CA LEU A 68 -13.42 21.50 8.02
C LEU A 68 -12.86 21.23 9.44
N ALA A 69 -12.45 22.27 10.17
CA ALA A 69 -11.91 22.10 11.53
C ALA A 69 -12.98 21.70 12.56
N LEU A 70 -14.25 22.08 12.33
CA LEU A 70 -15.37 21.70 13.19
C LEU A 70 -15.66 20.19 13.14
N GLY A 71 -15.51 19.56 11.97
CA GLY A 71 -15.74 18.13 11.82
C GLY A 71 -14.72 17.27 12.58
N ALA A 72 -13.43 17.60 12.47
CA ALA A 72 -12.36 16.82 13.13
C ALA A 72 -12.47 16.86 14.66
N ALA A 73 -12.76 18.03 15.24
CA ALA A 73 -12.95 18.16 16.67
C ALA A 73 -14.18 17.39 17.17
N ALA A 74 -15.30 17.43 16.42
CA ALA A 74 -16.51 16.69 16.76
C ALA A 74 -16.31 15.17 16.71
N SER A 75 -15.59 14.65 15.71
CA SER A 75 -15.27 13.22 15.63
C SER A 75 -14.36 12.76 16.78
N LEU A 76 -13.35 13.55 17.15
CA LEU A 76 -12.48 13.24 18.29
C LEU A 76 -13.25 13.26 19.61
N LEU A 77 -14.08 14.29 19.84
CA LEU A 77 -14.91 14.39 21.04
C LEU A 77 -15.89 13.22 21.16
N LEU A 78 -16.59 12.88 20.06
CA LEU A 78 -17.54 11.78 20.06
C LEU A 78 -16.86 10.43 20.31
N GLY A 79 -15.69 10.21 19.69
CA GLY A 79 -14.88 9.01 19.90
C GLY A 79 -14.37 8.87 21.34
N VAL A 80 -13.87 9.96 21.93
CA VAL A 80 -13.45 9.99 23.35
C VAL A 80 -14.64 9.74 24.28
N LEU A 81 -15.78 10.35 24.00
CA LEU A 81 -17.00 10.17 24.80
C LEU A 81 -17.45 8.70 24.77
N LEU A 82 -17.60 8.12 23.58
CA LEU A 82 -17.96 6.70 23.40
C LEU A 82 -16.93 5.77 24.06
N GLY A 83 -15.64 6.00 23.85
CA GLY A 83 -14.56 5.21 24.46
C GLY A 83 -14.60 5.25 25.99
N SER A 84 -14.89 6.42 26.58
CA SER A 84 -15.00 6.56 28.03
C SER A 84 -16.21 5.81 28.64
N THR A 85 -17.28 5.58 27.87
CA THR A 85 -18.41 4.74 28.32
C THR A 85 -18.13 3.24 28.23
N LEU A 86 -17.18 2.83 27.38
CA LEU A 86 -16.81 1.43 27.16
C LEU A 86 -15.73 0.95 28.15
N VAL A 87 -14.92 1.86 28.69
CA VAL A 87 -13.97 1.55 29.75
C VAL A 87 -14.74 1.42 31.07
N THR A 88 -15.27 0.23 31.32
CA THR A 88 -15.69 -0.17 32.66
C THR A 88 -14.43 -0.34 33.53
N PRO A 89 -14.37 0.26 34.73
CA PRO A 89 -13.28 0.05 35.68
C PRO A 89 -13.43 -1.33 36.35
N GLU A 90 -13.45 -2.40 35.58
CA GLU A 90 -13.28 -3.76 36.07
C GLU A 90 -11.84 -4.15 35.73
N ARG A 91 -11.00 -4.22 36.77
CA ARG A 91 -9.71 -4.91 36.70
C ARG A 91 -9.95 -6.38 37.04
N PRO A 92 -9.95 -7.28 36.05
CA PRO A 92 -9.25 -8.53 36.19
C PRO A 92 -7.87 -8.32 35.58
N GLU A 93 -6.82 -8.64 36.33
CA GLU A 93 -5.47 -8.80 35.80
C GLU A 93 -5.48 -9.93 34.76
N MET A 94 -5.82 -9.60 33.52
CA MET A 94 -5.60 -10.50 32.40
C MET A 94 -4.16 -10.30 31.93
N PRO A 95 -3.32 -11.35 31.93
CA PRO A 95 -1.98 -11.24 31.36
C PRO A 95 -2.12 -10.93 29.87
N ALA A 96 -1.41 -9.90 29.41
CA ALA A 96 -1.43 -9.42 28.02
C ALA A 96 -1.06 -10.51 26.99
N SER A 97 -0.46 -11.63 27.44
CA SER A 97 -0.18 -12.81 26.63
C SER A 97 -1.43 -13.53 26.10
N ALA A 98 -2.60 -13.37 26.73
CA ALA A 98 -3.83 -14.06 26.30
C ALA A 98 -4.43 -13.47 25.01
N LEU A 99 -4.28 -12.17 24.76
CA LEU A 99 -4.84 -11.50 23.57
C LEU A 99 -4.03 -11.77 22.30
N LEU A 100 -2.75 -12.17 22.44
CA LEU A 100 -1.86 -12.49 21.33
C LEU A 100 -1.70 -14.00 21.09
N ALA A 101 -2.35 -14.84 21.90
CA ALA A 101 -2.20 -16.31 21.85
C ALA A 101 -2.84 -16.99 20.63
N VAL A 102 -3.55 -16.26 19.77
CA VAL A 102 -4.16 -16.80 18.53
C VAL A 102 -3.18 -16.80 17.35
N LEU A 103 -2.11 -16.00 17.41
CA LEU A 103 -1.11 -15.90 16.36
C LEU A 103 0.01 -16.91 16.65
N SER A 104 0.08 -18.01 15.90
CA SER A 104 1.23 -18.91 16.03
C SER A 104 2.47 -18.28 15.38
N SER A 105 3.64 -18.48 15.98
CA SER A 105 4.93 -17.99 15.44
C SER A 105 5.53 -18.92 14.37
N THR A 106 4.79 -19.96 13.92
CA THR A 106 5.25 -20.91 12.90
C THR A 106 4.73 -20.52 11.51
N PRO A 107 5.60 -20.27 10.51
CA PRO A 107 5.16 -19.97 9.15
C PRO A 107 4.42 -21.16 8.51
N PRO A 108 3.37 -20.95 7.70
CA PRO A 108 2.80 -19.67 7.27
C PRO A 108 1.59 -19.28 8.14
N GLY A 109 1.79 -18.44 9.17
CA GLY A 109 0.75 -17.61 9.82
C GLY A 109 -0.60 -18.28 10.09
N GLY A 110 -0.62 -19.46 10.69
CA GLY A 110 -1.87 -20.14 11.05
C GLY A 110 -2.57 -19.45 12.24
N LEU A 111 -3.89 -19.37 12.19
CA LEU A 111 -4.72 -19.01 13.34
C LEU A 111 -5.10 -20.30 14.09
N CYS A 112 -4.78 -20.38 15.37
CA CYS A 112 -5.28 -21.47 16.21
C CYS A 112 -6.77 -21.22 16.52
N ALA A 113 -7.61 -22.24 16.37
CA ALA A 113 -9.05 -22.12 16.65
C ALA A 113 -9.33 -21.75 18.12
N ARG A 114 -8.48 -22.23 19.05
CA ARG A 114 -8.48 -21.91 20.49
C ARG A 114 -7.05 -21.93 21.04
N PRO A 115 -6.71 -21.10 22.04
CA PRO A 115 -5.33 -20.90 22.52
C PRO A 115 -4.70 -22.16 23.14
N GLU A 116 -5.47 -23.06 23.74
CA GLU A 116 -5.00 -24.32 24.33
C GLU A 116 -4.42 -25.32 23.32
N PHE A 117 -4.68 -25.15 22.01
CA PHE A 117 -4.11 -25.99 20.96
C PHE A 117 -2.78 -25.43 20.40
N CYS A 118 -2.44 -24.20 20.78
CA CYS A 118 -1.19 -23.53 20.41
C CYS A 118 -0.13 -23.86 21.48
N GLN A 119 0.35 -25.11 21.49
CA GLN A 119 1.38 -25.54 22.45
C GLN A 119 2.77 -25.33 21.83
N PRO A 120 3.65 -24.51 22.43
CA PRO A 120 5.05 -24.49 22.03
C PRO A 120 5.64 -25.84 22.43
N GLN A 121 5.98 -26.70 21.47
CA GLN A 121 6.78 -27.88 21.78
C GLN A 121 8.09 -27.38 22.38
N GLY A 122 8.26 -27.62 23.69
CA GLY A 122 9.52 -27.38 24.36
C GLY A 122 10.61 -28.20 23.68
N VAL A 123 11.55 -27.52 23.04
CA VAL A 123 12.86 -28.10 22.77
C VAL A 123 13.55 -28.23 24.12
N SER A 124 13.57 -29.44 24.65
CA SER A 124 14.45 -29.85 25.73
C SER A 124 15.27 -31.05 25.27
N GLN A 125 16.51 -30.72 24.90
CA GLN A 125 17.73 -31.53 24.73
C GLN A 125 17.74 -32.63 23.66
#